data_AF-A0A2W1NX97-F1
#
_entry.id   AF-A0A2W1NX97-F1
#
_cell.length_a   1.000
_cell.length_b   1.000
_cell.length_c   1.000
_cell.angle_alpha   90.00
_cell.angle_beta   90.00
_cell.angle_gamma   90.00
#
_symmetry.space_group_name_H-M   'P 1'
#
loop_
_entity.id
_entity.type
_entity.pdbx_description
1 polymer ?
#
loop_
_entity_poly.entity_id
_entity_poly.type
_entity_poly.pdbx_seq_one_letter_code
_entity_poly.pdbx_strand_id
1 'polypeptide(L)'
;MSKEEQLQEEPEIIFIPDEEGNEEEFEVIMKFEVDGSDKKYMMVVPVDAEEESDEVYAFRYEEDGDDLQLFTIEDEEEWNIVEETFNTLMDEFNEEEENSQ
;
A
#
# COMPACT_ATOMS: atom_id res chain seq x y z
N MET A 1 25.35 17.68 8.97
CA MET A 1 24.28 18.26 8.15
C MET A 1 23.18 17.24 8.15
N SER A 2 22.07 17.59 8.79
CA SER A 2 20.90 16.76 9.04
C SER A 2 20.40 16.18 7.73
N LYS A 3 20.34 14.85 7.64
CA LYS A 3 19.63 14.17 6.57
C LYS A 3 18.18 14.00 7.06
N GLU A 4 17.54 15.14 7.26
CA GLU A 4 16.07 15.24 7.26
C GLU A 4 15.72 15.27 5.76
N GLU A 5 15.71 14.09 5.14
CA GLU A 5 15.03 13.93 3.85
C GLU A 5 13.56 14.11 4.14
N GLN A 6 13.13 15.35 3.89
CA GLN A 6 11.76 15.74 3.64
C GLN A 6 11.08 14.60 2.88
N LEU A 7 10.10 13.94 3.48
CA LEU A 7 9.10 13.16 2.74
C LEU A 7 8.41 14.16 1.81
N GLN A 8 8.99 14.37 0.64
CA GLN A 8 8.28 14.97 -0.48
C GLN A 8 7.30 13.89 -0.91
N GLU A 9 6.05 14.30 -1.06
CA GLU A 9 4.92 13.53 -1.60
C GLU A 9 5.20 13.12 -3.06
N GLU A 10 6.21 12.28 -3.27
CA GLU A 10 6.44 11.60 -4.53
C GLU A 10 5.66 10.29 -4.46
N PRO A 11 4.73 10.02 -5.39
CA PRO A 11 4.01 8.75 -5.42
C PRO A 11 5.04 7.61 -5.49
N GLU A 12 5.00 6.69 -4.52
CA GLU A 12 5.90 5.55 -4.47
C GLU A 12 5.44 4.54 -5.53
N ILE A 13 5.98 4.63 -6.74
CA ILE A 13 5.68 3.67 -7.82
C ILE A 13 6.55 2.42 -7.64
N ILE A 14 5.91 1.26 -7.61
CA ILE A 14 6.55 -0.04 -7.60
C ILE A 14 6.22 -0.81 -8.88
N PHE A 15 7.12 -1.71 -9.25
CA PHE A 15 6.97 -2.59 -10.41
C PHE A 15 6.66 -3.99 -9.90
N ILE A 16 5.46 -4.50 -10.20
CA ILE A 16 5.05 -5.84 -9.80
C ILE A 16 4.99 -6.71 -11.06
N PRO A 17 5.70 -7.85 -11.12
CA PRO A 17 5.58 -8.78 -12.22
C PRO A 17 4.23 -9.51 -12.16
N ASP A 18 3.48 -9.49 -13.26
CA ASP A 18 2.22 -10.21 -13.40
C ASP A 18 2.44 -11.74 -13.60
N GLU A 19 1.37 -12.53 -13.72
CA GLU A 19 1.45 -13.98 -13.94
C GLU A 19 2.16 -14.37 -15.26
N GLU A 20 2.15 -13.49 -16.26
CA GLU A 20 2.87 -13.61 -17.53
C GLU A 20 4.33 -13.13 -17.44
N GLY A 21 4.71 -12.47 -16.33
CA GLY A 21 6.06 -11.96 -16.06
C GLY A 21 6.35 -10.59 -16.69
N ASN A 22 5.32 -9.83 -17.07
CA ASN A 22 5.47 -8.42 -17.45
C ASN A 22 5.44 -7.56 -16.19
N GLU A 23 6.26 -6.52 -16.17
CA GLU A 23 6.30 -5.56 -15.07
C GLU A 23 5.18 -4.54 -15.27
N GLU A 24 4.20 -4.54 -14.36
CA GLU A 24 3.17 -3.50 -14.29
C GLU A 24 3.52 -2.45 -13.24
N GLU A 25 3.21 -1.18 -13.56
CA GLU A 25 3.46 -0.02 -12.71
C GLU A 25 2.30 0.21 -11.76
N PHE A 26 2.59 0.22 -10.46
CA PHE A 26 1.63 0.40 -9.40
C PHE A 26 2.05 1.51 -8.46
N GLU A 27 1.14 2.43 -8.15
CA GLU A 27 1.34 3.49 -7.17
C GLU A 27 0.94 3.02 -5.78
N VAL A 28 1.86 3.09 -4.83
CA VAL A 28 1.61 2.78 -3.42
C VAL A 28 0.84 3.92 -2.78
N ILE A 29 -0.42 3.66 -2.47
CA ILE A 29 -1.29 4.58 -1.72
C ILE A 29 -0.94 4.54 -0.24
N MET A 30 -0.74 3.34 0.32
CA MET A 30 -0.50 3.15 1.75
C MET A 30 0.19 1.80 2.04
N LYS A 31 0.98 1.75 3.11
CA LYS A 31 1.57 0.52 3.66
C LYS A 31 1.41 0.48 5.17
N PHE A 32 1.04 -0.68 5.70
CA PHE A 32 0.87 -0.89 7.13
C PHE A 32 1.26 -2.31 7.53
N GLU A 33 1.49 -2.53 8.82
CA GLU A 33 1.78 -3.83 9.40
C GLU A 33 0.66 -4.22 10.36
N VAL A 34 0.27 -5.49 10.37
CA VAL A 34 -0.79 -5.97 11.26
C VAL A 34 -0.21 -6.25 12.64
N ASP A 35 -0.68 -5.54 13.65
CA ASP A 35 -0.20 -5.69 15.02
C ASP A 35 -0.36 -7.14 15.51
N GLY A 36 0.73 -7.73 15.97
CA GLY A 36 0.78 -9.13 16.41
C GLY A 36 1.06 -10.16 15.30
N SER A 37 1.35 -9.73 14.07
CA SER A 37 1.85 -10.58 12.99
C SER A 37 3.08 -9.95 12.33
N ASP A 38 4.01 -10.76 11.82
CA ASP A 38 5.12 -10.28 10.96
C ASP A 38 4.64 -10.00 9.51
N LYS A 39 3.33 -9.93 9.30
CA LYS A 39 2.71 -9.72 7.99
C LYS A 39 2.57 -8.24 7.71
N LYS A 40 3.09 -7.80 6.57
CA LYS A 40 3.00 -6.43 6.11
C LYS A 40 2.09 -6.34 4.90
N TYR A 41 1.34 -5.26 4.80
CA TYR A 41 0.31 -5.05 3.80
C TYR A 41 0.55 -3.72 3.10
N MET A 42 0.24 -3.68 1.82
CA MET A 42 0.32 -2.48 1.01
C MET A 42 -0.86 -2.40 0.05
N MET A 43 -1.37 -1.19 -0.11
CA MET A 43 -2.44 -0.86 -1.03
C MET A 43 -1.85 -0.09 -2.20
N VAL A 44 -2.15 -0.57 -3.39
CA VAL A 44 -1.63 -0.02 -4.64
C VAL A 44 -2.73 0.19 -5.66
N VAL A 45 -2.52 1.15 -6.56
CA VAL A 45 -3.38 1.36 -7.72
C VAL A 45 -2.55 1.29 -8.99
N PRO A 46 -3.04 0.68 -10.08
CA PRO A 46 -2.33 0.65 -11.34
C PRO A 46 -2.17 2.07 -11.90
N VAL A 47 -0.95 2.43 -12.30
CA VAL A 47 -0.66 3.76 -12.88
C VAL A 47 -1.29 3.90 -14.27
N ASP A 48 -1.42 2.78 -14.99
CA ASP A 48 -2.01 2.71 -16.34
C ASP A 48 -3.52 2.49 -16.32
N ALA A 49 -4.20 2.56 -15.16
CA ALA A 49 -5.66 2.55 -15.16
C ALA A 49 -6.19 3.75 -15.95
N GLU A 50 -6.65 3.49 -17.18
CA GLU A 50 -7.51 4.42 -17.89
C GLU A 50 -8.66 4.81 -16.95
N GLU A 51 -9.00 6.10 -16.89
CA GLU A 51 -9.85 6.85 -15.92
C GLU A 51 -11.18 6.22 -15.42
N GLU A 52 -11.53 4.99 -15.79
CA GLU A 52 -12.73 4.26 -15.36
C GLU A 52 -12.49 3.14 -14.33
N SER A 53 -11.26 2.89 -13.88
CA SER A 53 -10.98 1.84 -12.89
C SER A 53 -10.07 2.32 -11.76
N ASP A 54 -10.66 3.02 -10.78
CA ASP A 54 -10.09 3.22 -9.43
C ASP A 54 -10.07 1.90 -8.63
N GLU A 55 -9.59 0.81 -9.25
CA GLU A 55 -9.52 -0.49 -8.59
C GLU A 55 -8.26 -0.53 -7.72
N VAL A 56 -8.47 -0.53 -6.40
CA VAL A 56 -7.40 -0.61 -5.41
C VAL A 56 -7.06 -2.07 -5.16
N TYR A 57 -5.79 -2.42 -5.30
CA TYR A 57 -5.28 -3.75 -5.02
C TYR A 57 -4.56 -3.77 -3.68
N ALA A 58 -4.82 -4.79 -2.88
CA ALA A 58 -4.13 -5.03 -1.62
C ALA A 58 -3.20 -6.24 -1.76
N PHE A 59 -1.93 -6.04 -1.44
CA PHE A 59 -0.90 -7.08 -1.44
C PHE A 59 -0.31 -7.22 -0.04
N ARG A 60 -0.08 -8.46 0.38
CA ARG A 60 0.74 -8.76 1.54
C ARG A 60 2.19 -8.93 1.09
N TYR A 61 3.13 -8.28 1.73
CA TYR A 61 4.55 -8.50 1.50
C TYR A 61 5.22 -9.09 2.74
N GLU A 62 6.14 -10.02 2.53
CA GLU A 62 6.97 -10.63 3.56
C GLU A 62 8.44 -10.46 3.16
N GLU A 63 9.27 -10.03 4.12
CA GLU A 63 10.72 -9.94 3.93
C GLU A 63 11.35 -11.27 4.37
N ASP A 64 11.84 -12.06 3.40
CA ASP A 64 12.62 -13.28 3.64
C ASP A 64 14.10 -12.99 3.37
N GLY A 65 14.78 -12.41 4.36
CA GLY A 65 16.20 -12.03 4.23
C GLY A 65 16.42 -10.81 3.34
N ASP A 66 17.03 -11.02 2.17
CA ASP A 66 17.23 -9.98 1.14
C ASP A 66 16.14 -10.04 0.05
N ASP A 67 15.25 -11.04 0.09
CA ASP A 67 14.17 -11.24 -0.88
C ASP A 67 12.84 -10.70 -0.33
N LEU A 68 12.09 -10.00 -1.18
CA LEU A 68 10.74 -9.52 -0.89
C LEU A 68 9.72 -10.43 -1.60
N GLN A 69 8.85 -11.09 -0.84
CA GLN A 69 7.79 -11.92 -1.40
C GLN A 69 6.45 -11.20 -1.32
N LEU A 70 5.82 -10.99 -2.48
CA LEU A 70 4.47 -10.42 -2.59
C LEU A 70 3.44 -11.53 -2.70
N PHE A 71 2.33 -11.38 -1.98
CA PHE A 71 1.19 -12.29 -1.95
C PHE A 71 -0.09 -11.49 -2.20
N THR A 72 -0.90 -11.94 -3.15
CA THR A 72 -2.24 -11.41 -3.38
C THR A 72 -3.15 -11.74 -2.21
N ILE A 73 -4.03 -10.80 -1.86
CA ILE A 73 -5.06 -11.02 -0.85
C ILE A 73 -6.36 -11.39 -1.58
N GLU A 74 -6.73 -12.66 -1.53
CA GLU A 74 -8.00 -13.15 -2.07
C GLU A 74 -9.01 -13.50 -0.96
N ASP A 75 -8.54 -13.60 0.28
CA ASP A 75 -9.36 -14.01 1.42
C ASP A 75 -10.16 -12.82 1.98
N GLU A 76 -11.47 -13.02 2.17
CA GLU A 76 -12.36 -11.99 2.72
C GLU A 76 -11.94 -11.55 4.13
N GLU A 77 -11.38 -12.45 4.97
CA GLU A 77 -10.94 -12.10 6.33
C GLU A 77 -9.73 -11.17 6.28
N GLU A 78 -8.74 -11.45 5.41
CA GLU A 78 -7.59 -10.56 5.22
C GLU A 78 -8.01 -9.22 4.60
N TRP A 79 -8.95 -9.21 3.66
CA TRP A 79 -9.53 -7.97 3.12
C TRP A 79 -10.21 -7.12 4.19
N ASN A 80 -11.01 -7.73 5.08
CA ASN A 80 -11.63 -7.01 6.18
C ASN A 80 -10.60 -6.34 7.10
N ILE A 81 -9.45 -6.98 7.35
CA ILE A 81 -8.37 -6.39 8.14
C ILE A 81 -7.77 -5.18 7.43
N VAL A 82 -7.53 -5.30 6.12
CA VAL A 82 -7.02 -4.20 5.29
C VAL A 82 -8.00 -3.04 5.28
N GLU A 83 -9.28 -3.30 5.02
CA GLU A 83 -10.32 -2.28 5.02
C GLU A 83 -10.51 -1.62 6.39
N GLU A 84 -10.53 -2.39 7.48
CA GLU A 84 -10.67 -1.85 8.83
C GLU A 84 -9.49 -0.94 9.19
N THR A 85 -8.26 -1.38 8.87
CA THR A 85 -7.04 -0.60 9.10
C THR A 85 -7.03 0.64 8.22
N PHE A 86 -7.38 0.51 6.95
CA PHE A 86 -7.47 1.63 6.01
C PHE A 86 -8.49 2.68 6.45
N ASN A 87 -9.70 2.26 6.82
CA ASN A 87 -10.72 3.20 7.31
C ASN A 87 -10.26 3.91 8.59
N THR A 88 -9.61 3.19 9.51
CA THR A 88 -9.08 3.78 10.75
C THR A 88 -7.98 4.80 10.45
N LEU A 89 -7.01 4.45 9.60
CA LEU A 89 -5.93 5.35 9.21
C LEU A 89 -6.45 6.55 8.44
N MET A 90 -7.37 6.36 7.49
CA MET A 90 -7.99 7.46 6.74
C MET A 90 -8.80 8.40 7.64
N ASP A 91 -9.49 7.88 8.65
CA ASP A 91 -10.17 8.69 9.66
C ASP A 91 -9.16 9.54 10.44
N GLU A 92 -8.03 8.96 10.87
CA GLU A 92 -6.94 9.69 11.52
C GLU A 92 -6.31 10.77 10.61
N PHE A 93 -5.99 10.44 9.35
CA PHE A 93 -5.43 11.40 8.39
C PHE A 93 -6.39 12.55 8.08
N ASN A 94 -7.69 12.26 7.99
CA ASN A 94 -8.70 13.29 7.73
C ASN A 94 -8.96 14.18 8.95
N GLU A 95 -8.75 13.68 10.18
CA GLU A 95 -8.79 14.49 11.41
C GLU A 95 -7.56 15.42 11.56
N GLU A 96 -6.40 15.07 10.98
CA GLU A 96 -5.18 15.90 11.03
C GLU A 96 -5.26 17.16 10.13
N GLU A 97 -6.06 17.15 9.07
CA GLU A 97 -6.30 18.33 8.21
C GLU A 97 -7.12 19.44 8.91
N GLU A 98 -7.98 19.10 9.90
CA GLU A 98 -8.78 20.10 10.63
C GLU A 98 -8.03 20.79 11.78
N ASN A 99 -6.85 20.32 12.20
CA ASN A 99 -6.06 20.96 13.27
C ASN A 99 -5.03 21.99 12.77
N SER A 100 -4.94 22.20 11.45
CA SER A 100 -4.01 23.15 10.83
C SER A 100 -4.63 24.53 10.51
N GLN A 101 -5.79 24.88 11.07
CA GLN A 101 -6.46 26.19 10.85
C GLN A 101 -6.58 27.07 12.09
#